data_AF-A0A7Z8NRK1-F1
#
_entry.id   AF-A0A7Z8NRK1-F1
#
_cell.length_a   1.000
_cell.length_b   1.000
_cell.length_c   1.000
_cell.angle_alpha   90.00
_cell.angle_beta   90.00
_cell.angle_gamma   90.00
#
_symmetry.space_group_name_H-M   'P 1'
#
loop_
_entity.id
_entity.type
_entity.pdbx_description
1 polymer ?
#
loop_
_entity_poly.entity_id
_entity_poly.type
_entity_poly.pdbx_seq_one_letter_code
_entity_poly.pdbx_strand_id
1 'polypeptide(L)'
;MHPLRPALRRALATLALAAVAAGAGTVAPGAAALGVPAALAAEAVAIAVTSPADAALTAGCDDGAAGTTLREALCRAAGETDAVVTVPAGTDVVLAAGPLTFAPAAPATLVVTSPGAWTVTASGRRILDLDPGLVGGVDVTVERVGLSGGVPSAADAAQVGGGGAVLAGTGDPGRPDALTLRDCVVTGSANAAGAGDASAPGGAVQMSGGALTIDGCTFRGNTADGAPGGAVAMLGVDDADTVVVTGSTFDGNTVTGGSGSGVLGGGALYVDGAALTVQGSTFTGNTVTSASVAAARGAAVLATGSTSLTGSRVEGNVVTGSGGAADGGALWLAGGSVASSVLVGNTDGVTGAPRPASVVGPVPATASG
;
A
#
# COMPACT_ATOMS: atom_id res chain seq x y z
N MET A 1 -9.81 9.22 -13.57
CA MET A 1 -10.05 7.84 -14.04
C MET A 1 -9.17 7.56 -15.25
N HIS A 2 -7.89 7.30 -15.01
CA HIS A 2 -7.01 6.77 -16.05
C HIS A 2 -7.40 5.29 -16.23
N PRO A 3 -7.79 4.83 -17.44
CA PRO A 3 -8.15 3.44 -17.62
C PRO A 3 -6.90 2.59 -17.40
N LEU A 4 -7.04 1.49 -16.65
CA LEU A 4 -6.11 0.36 -16.73
C LEU A 4 -5.74 0.15 -18.20
N ARG A 5 -4.44 0.19 -18.51
CA ARG A 5 -3.96 -0.01 -19.89
C ARG A 5 -4.60 -1.29 -20.44
N PRO A 6 -5.24 -1.26 -21.64
CA PRO A 6 -6.08 -2.35 -22.14
C PRO A 6 -5.41 -3.73 -22.23
N ALA A 7 -4.07 -3.80 -22.14
CA ALA A 7 -3.27 -5.02 -22.16
C ALA A 7 -3.53 -5.96 -20.96
N LEU A 8 -3.72 -5.44 -19.74
CA LEU A 8 -3.85 -6.30 -18.53
C LEU A 8 -5.21 -6.97 -18.39
N ARG A 9 -6.26 -6.47 -19.04
CA ARG A 9 -7.58 -7.14 -19.05
C ARG A 9 -7.51 -8.52 -19.70
N ARG A 10 -6.54 -8.77 -20.60
CA ARG A 10 -6.37 -10.08 -21.24
C ARG A 10 -5.48 -11.01 -20.43
N ALA A 11 -4.36 -10.57 -19.85
CA ALA A 11 -3.50 -11.43 -19.04
C ALA A 11 -4.24 -12.02 -17.81
N LEU A 12 -5.10 -11.23 -17.17
CA LEU A 12 -5.99 -11.71 -16.10
C LEU A 12 -7.17 -12.56 -16.63
N ALA A 13 -7.60 -12.38 -17.89
CA ALA A 13 -8.69 -13.15 -18.49
C ALA A 13 -8.23 -14.48 -19.12
N THR A 14 -6.98 -14.63 -19.57
CA THR A 14 -6.44 -15.90 -20.08
C THR A 14 -6.26 -16.94 -18.98
N LEU A 15 -6.24 -16.55 -17.70
CA LEU A 15 -6.30 -17.49 -16.58
C LEU A 15 -7.74 -17.96 -16.23
N ALA A 16 -8.78 -17.36 -16.82
CA ALA A 16 -10.17 -17.55 -16.36
C ALA A 16 -11.15 -18.17 -17.37
N LEU A 17 -10.74 -18.55 -18.59
CA LEU A 17 -11.70 -19.07 -19.58
C LEU A 17 -11.19 -20.26 -20.42
N ALA A 18 -11.33 -21.45 -19.87
CA ALA A 18 -11.43 -22.68 -20.64
C ALA A 18 -12.78 -23.35 -20.36
N ALA A 19 -13.84 -22.93 -21.06
CA ALA A 19 -14.95 -23.78 -21.49
C ALA A 19 -16.08 -22.98 -22.18
N VAL A 20 -16.68 -23.65 -23.17
CA VAL A 20 -17.92 -23.39 -23.89
C VAL A 20 -17.82 -22.53 -25.16
N ALA A 21 -18.03 -23.24 -26.27
CA ALA A 21 -18.08 -22.77 -27.64
C ALA A 21 -19.51 -22.45 -28.12
N ALA A 22 -19.54 -21.67 -29.20
CA ALA A 22 -20.49 -21.65 -30.32
C ALA A 22 -21.90 -21.05 -30.13
N GLY A 23 -22.13 -19.95 -30.88
CA GLY A 23 -23.44 -19.44 -31.25
C GLY A 23 -23.31 -18.35 -32.31
N ALA A 24 -23.57 -18.70 -33.57
CA ALA A 24 -23.41 -17.84 -34.75
C ALA A 24 -24.55 -16.81 -34.89
N GLY A 25 -24.23 -15.62 -35.39
CA GLY A 25 -25.21 -14.60 -35.79
C GLY A 25 -24.59 -13.55 -36.73
N THR A 26 -25.08 -13.52 -37.97
CA THR A 26 -24.60 -12.75 -39.13
C THR A 26 -25.16 -11.31 -39.15
N VAL A 27 -24.32 -10.29 -39.42
CA VAL A 27 -24.76 -8.96 -39.91
C VAL A 27 -23.77 -8.40 -40.95
N ALA A 28 -24.34 -7.71 -41.94
CA ALA A 28 -23.87 -7.31 -43.27
C ALA A 28 -22.76 -6.22 -43.34
N PRO A 29 -22.17 -5.95 -44.54
CA PRO A 29 -20.91 -5.20 -44.66
C PRO A 29 -21.15 -3.69 -44.78
N GLY A 30 -20.54 -2.93 -43.87
CA GLY A 30 -20.31 -1.49 -44.00
C GLY A 30 -18.82 -1.25 -44.27
N ALA A 31 -18.50 -0.38 -45.22
CA ALA A 31 -17.15 -0.11 -45.72
C ALA A 31 -16.11 0.08 -44.60
N ALA A 32 -15.14 -0.83 -44.55
CA ALA A 32 -14.00 -0.74 -43.64
C ALA A 32 -13.03 0.34 -44.16
N ALA A 33 -12.99 1.48 -43.50
CA ALA A 33 -11.81 2.32 -43.52
C ALA A 33 -10.65 1.47 -43.00
N LEU A 34 -9.61 1.29 -43.81
CA LEU A 34 -8.35 0.67 -43.40
C LEU A 34 -7.69 1.59 -42.38
N GLY A 35 -8.12 1.46 -41.12
CA GLY A 35 -7.40 1.98 -39.98
C GLY A 35 -6.00 1.37 -40.00
N VAL A 36 -5.00 2.23 -39.77
CA VAL A 36 -3.64 1.81 -39.43
C VAL A 36 -3.75 0.67 -38.42
N PRO A 37 -3.11 -0.50 -38.63
CA PRO A 37 -3.22 -1.59 -37.68
C PRO A 37 -2.83 -1.03 -36.31
N ALA A 38 -3.76 -1.11 -35.36
CA ALA A 38 -3.43 -0.87 -33.97
C ALA A 38 -2.22 -1.75 -33.68
N ALA A 39 -1.08 -1.12 -33.39
CA ALA A 39 0.13 -1.84 -33.03
C ALA A 39 -0.28 -2.85 -31.96
N LEU A 40 -0.11 -4.15 -32.25
CA LEU A 40 -0.32 -5.20 -31.27
C LEU A 40 0.56 -4.83 -30.09
N ALA A 41 -0.04 -4.43 -28.98
CA ALA A 41 0.69 -4.19 -27.75
C ALA A 41 1.51 -5.46 -27.46
N ALA A 42 2.80 -5.28 -27.21
CA ALA A 42 3.69 -6.39 -26.90
C ALA A 42 3.12 -7.17 -25.70
N GLU A 43 3.20 -8.49 -25.77
CA GLU A 43 2.81 -9.35 -24.65
C GLU A 43 3.80 -9.13 -23.50
N ALA A 44 3.29 -9.08 -22.26
CA ALA A 44 4.13 -8.87 -21.09
C ALA A 44 5.17 -9.98 -20.95
N VAL A 45 6.40 -9.63 -20.56
CA VAL A 45 7.50 -10.57 -20.42
C VAL A 45 7.29 -11.40 -19.16
N ALA A 46 7.15 -12.72 -19.34
CA ALA A 46 6.98 -13.67 -18.24
C ALA A 46 8.33 -14.10 -17.65
N ILE A 47 8.50 -13.96 -16.33
CA ILE A 47 9.71 -14.31 -15.59
C ILE A 47 9.31 -15.23 -14.43
N ALA A 48 9.92 -16.41 -14.35
CA ALA A 48 9.63 -17.38 -13.29
C ALA A 48 10.72 -17.37 -12.22
N VAL A 49 10.32 -17.24 -10.96
CA VAL A 49 11.19 -17.50 -9.81
C VAL A 49 11.30 -19.01 -9.63
N THR A 50 12.52 -19.50 -9.43
CA THR A 50 12.82 -20.93 -9.26
C THR A 50 13.66 -21.22 -8.02
N SER A 51 14.10 -20.17 -7.30
CA SER A 51 14.87 -20.28 -6.08
C SER A 51 14.33 -19.34 -4.99
N PRO A 52 14.19 -19.79 -3.73
CA PRO A 52 13.84 -18.94 -2.60
C PRO A 52 15.04 -18.18 -2.02
N ALA A 53 16.25 -18.44 -2.53
CA ALA A 53 17.46 -17.79 -2.03
C ALA A 53 17.41 -16.27 -2.26
N ASP A 54 18.14 -15.54 -1.42
CA ASP A 54 18.37 -14.11 -1.59
C ASP A 54 19.87 -13.83 -1.47
N ALA A 55 20.49 -13.43 -2.58
CA ALA A 55 21.89 -13.05 -2.65
C ALA A 55 22.04 -11.73 -3.42
N ALA A 56 23.14 -11.03 -3.18
CA ALA A 56 23.40 -9.76 -3.86
C ALA A 56 23.63 -10.00 -5.35
N LEU A 57 23.03 -9.14 -6.19
CA LEU A 57 23.22 -9.22 -7.63
C LEU A 57 24.62 -8.77 -8.01
N THR A 58 25.15 -9.43 -9.03
CA THR A 58 26.31 -9.00 -9.81
C THR A 58 25.84 -8.32 -11.11
N ALA A 59 26.77 -8.05 -12.03
CA ALA A 59 26.44 -7.39 -13.29
C ALA A 59 25.44 -8.23 -14.11
N GLY A 60 24.39 -7.58 -14.63
CA GLY A 60 23.42 -8.24 -15.52
C GLY A 60 22.25 -8.93 -14.84
N CYS A 61 21.89 -8.56 -13.60
CA CYS A 61 20.76 -9.14 -12.86
C CYS A 61 20.91 -10.65 -12.60
N ASP A 62 22.10 -11.04 -12.17
CA ASP A 62 22.47 -12.43 -11.85
C ASP A 62 23.25 -12.46 -10.53
N ASP A 63 22.93 -13.37 -9.62
CA ASP A 63 23.66 -13.56 -8.35
C ASP A 63 24.78 -14.63 -8.46
N GLY A 64 24.91 -15.27 -9.62
CA GLY A 64 25.90 -16.30 -9.93
C GLY A 64 25.53 -17.69 -9.39
N ALA A 65 24.41 -17.83 -8.70
CA ALA A 65 23.88 -19.11 -8.24
C ALA A 65 22.96 -19.74 -9.30
N ALA A 66 22.65 -21.03 -9.13
CA ALA A 66 21.72 -21.71 -10.03
C ALA A 66 20.27 -21.34 -9.70
N GLY A 67 19.49 -21.07 -10.74
CA GLY A 67 18.07 -20.73 -10.63
C GLY A 67 17.82 -19.26 -10.93
N THR A 68 16.63 -18.80 -10.57
CA THR A 68 16.22 -17.40 -10.65
C THR A 68 15.60 -17.06 -9.31
N THR A 69 16.26 -16.22 -8.51
CA THR A 69 15.73 -15.66 -7.28
C THR A 69 14.70 -14.57 -7.58
N LEU A 70 13.91 -14.18 -6.57
CA LEU A 70 13.00 -13.05 -6.71
C LEU A 70 13.75 -11.74 -7.01
N ARG A 71 14.95 -11.56 -6.43
CA ARG A 71 15.77 -10.37 -6.67
C ARG A 71 16.23 -10.28 -8.13
N GLU A 72 16.70 -11.38 -8.70
CA GLU A 72 17.07 -11.43 -10.12
C GLU A 72 15.85 -11.18 -11.02
N ALA A 73 14.71 -11.79 -10.68
CA ALA A 73 13.49 -11.62 -11.45
C ALA A 73 13.02 -10.16 -11.49
N LEU A 74 13.05 -9.45 -10.36
CA LEU A 74 12.70 -8.02 -10.29
C LEU A 74 13.69 -7.13 -11.05
N CYS A 75 14.99 -7.43 -10.97
CA CYS A 75 16.00 -6.70 -11.73
C CYS A 75 15.82 -6.89 -13.25
N ARG A 76 15.55 -8.12 -13.70
CA ARG A 76 15.25 -8.38 -15.11
C ARG A 76 13.95 -7.69 -15.55
N ALA A 77 12.90 -7.76 -14.72
CA ALA A 77 11.64 -7.08 -14.97
C ALA A 77 11.81 -5.55 -15.14
N ALA A 78 12.74 -4.93 -14.42
CA ALA A 78 13.00 -3.49 -14.52
C ALA A 78 13.60 -3.07 -15.88
N GLY A 79 14.13 -4.01 -16.66
CA GLY A 79 14.54 -3.78 -18.04
C GLY A 79 13.39 -3.81 -19.05
N GLU A 80 12.19 -4.19 -18.63
CA GLU A 80 11.02 -4.39 -19.48
C GLU A 80 9.98 -3.29 -19.30
N THR A 81 9.18 -3.04 -20.35
CA THR A 81 8.04 -2.11 -20.26
C THR A 81 6.86 -2.73 -19.53
N ASP A 82 6.58 -4.02 -19.76
CA ASP A 82 5.52 -4.77 -19.09
C ASP A 82 6.06 -6.17 -18.71
N ALA A 83 6.05 -6.51 -17.43
CA ALA A 83 6.58 -7.77 -16.91
C ALA A 83 5.63 -8.46 -15.94
N VAL A 84 5.64 -9.80 -15.96
CA VAL A 84 4.93 -10.67 -15.00
C VAL A 84 5.95 -11.60 -14.33
N VAL A 85 6.16 -11.40 -13.03
CA VAL A 85 6.99 -12.28 -12.20
C VAL A 85 6.09 -13.30 -11.51
N THR A 86 6.31 -14.59 -11.80
CA THR A 86 5.59 -15.69 -11.16
C THR A 86 6.43 -16.33 -10.08
N VAL A 87 5.95 -16.27 -8.84
CA VAL A 87 6.55 -16.90 -7.66
C VAL A 87 5.86 -18.23 -7.38
N PRO A 88 6.57 -19.37 -7.23
CA PRO A 88 5.94 -20.64 -6.86
C PRO A 88 5.19 -20.54 -5.53
N ALA A 89 4.06 -21.25 -5.41
CA ALA A 89 3.34 -21.34 -4.14
C ALA A 89 4.23 -21.99 -3.07
N GLY A 90 4.19 -21.44 -1.84
CA GLY A 90 5.01 -21.90 -0.72
C GLY A 90 6.46 -21.44 -0.77
N THR A 91 6.85 -20.57 -1.71
CA THR A 91 8.17 -19.92 -1.68
C THR A 91 8.28 -19.06 -0.42
N ASP A 92 9.38 -19.23 0.31
CA ASP A 92 9.70 -18.44 1.50
C ASP A 92 11.07 -17.79 1.32
N VAL A 93 11.09 -16.47 1.12
CA VAL A 93 12.31 -15.70 0.89
C VAL A 93 12.71 -15.02 2.20
N VAL A 94 13.92 -15.28 2.68
CA VAL A 94 14.50 -14.57 3.82
C VAL A 94 15.54 -13.59 3.30
N LEU A 95 15.34 -12.29 3.53
CA LEU A 95 16.23 -11.27 2.99
C LEU A 95 17.60 -11.29 3.66
N ALA A 96 18.64 -11.34 2.83
CA ALA A 96 20.05 -11.28 3.21
C ALA A 96 20.82 -10.19 2.44
N ALA A 97 20.33 -9.79 1.26
CA ALA A 97 21.01 -8.86 0.37
C ALA A 97 20.36 -7.47 0.30
N GLY A 98 19.47 -7.16 1.25
CA GLY A 98 18.77 -5.87 1.36
C GLY A 98 17.41 -5.84 0.69
N PRO A 99 16.84 -4.65 0.42
CA PRO A 99 15.52 -4.54 -0.17
C PRO A 99 15.47 -5.19 -1.54
N LEU A 100 14.37 -5.89 -1.84
CA LEU A 100 14.04 -6.32 -3.18
C LEU A 100 13.59 -5.09 -3.97
N THR A 101 14.38 -4.71 -4.97
CA THR A 101 14.20 -3.45 -5.68
C THR A 101 13.65 -3.66 -7.08
N PHE A 102 12.64 -2.87 -7.45
CA PHE A 102 12.19 -2.71 -8.83
C PHE A 102 12.47 -1.27 -9.26
N ALA A 103 13.53 -1.07 -10.05
CA ALA A 103 14.03 0.24 -10.45
C ALA A 103 14.09 0.37 -11.98
N PRO A 104 12.94 0.49 -12.65
CA PRO A 104 12.93 0.70 -14.09
C PRO A 104 13.56 2.04 -14.46
N ALA A 105 14.05 2.20 -15.69
CA ALA A 105 14.62 3.46 -16.20
C ALA A 105 13.61 4.32 -16.99
N ALA A 106 12.41 3.80 -17.19
CA ALA A 106 11.30 4.42 -17.92
C ALA A 106 9.96 3.91 -17.32
N PRO A 107 8.82 4.55 -17.61
CA PRO A 107 7.51 4.08 -17.15
C PRO A 107 7.30 2.59 -17.48
N ALA A 108 6.92 1.79 -16.48
CA ALA A 108 6.87 0.33 -16.60
C ALA A 108 5.76 -0.28 -15.74
N THR A 109 5.27 -1.46 -16.15
CA THR A 109 4.28 -2.24 -15.41
C THR A 109 4.91 -3.53 -14.88
N LEU A 110 4.69 -3.84 -13.60
CA LEU A 110 5.09 -5.08 -12.97
C LEU A 110 3.91 -5.75 -12.29
N VAL A 111 3.70 -7.04 -12.57
CA VAL A 111 2.80 -7.90 -11.79
C VAL A 111 3.62 -9.01 -11.14
N VAL A 112 3.65 -9.04 -9.81
CA VAL A 112 4.19 -10.16 -9.03
C VAL A 112 3.04 -11.03 -8.56
N THR A 113 2.95 -12.24 -9.11
CA THR A 113 1.85 -13.17 -8.86
C THR A 113 2.37 -14.56 -8.51
N SER A 114 1.49 -15.44 -8.06
CA SER A 114 1.81 -16.84 -7.70
C SER A 114 0.60 -17.76 -8.03
N PRO A 115 0.68 -19.09 -7.98
CA PRO A 115 -0.54 -19.92 -7.90
C PRO A 115 -1.09 -20.08 -6.47
N GLY A 116 -0.36 -19.64 -5.43
CA GLY A 116 -0.77 -19.75 -4.03
C GLY A 116 -0.14 -18.68 -3.14
N ALA A 117 -0.16 -18.88 -1.82
CA ALA A 117 0.51 -17.97 -0.89
C ALA A 117 2.04 -18.16 -0.95
N TRP A 118 2.79 -17.08 -0.73
CA TRP A 118 4.24 -17.05 -0.62
C TRP A 118 4.67 -15.98 0.38
N THR A 119 5.91 -16.02 0.88
CA THR A 119 6.37 -15.15 1.98
C THR A 119 7.71 -14.49 1.70
N VAL A 120 7.87 -13.29 2.26
CA VAL A 120 9.14 -12.59 2.40
C VAL A 120 9.31 -12.13 3.84
N THR A 121 10.42 -12.53 4.44
CA THR A 121 10.79 -12.17 5.81
C THR A 121 12.04 -11.30 5.79
N ALA A 122 11.98 -10.14 6.43
CA ALA A 122 13.11 -9.27 6.66
C ALA A 122 13.45 -9.20 8.16
N SER A 123 14.71 -8.87 8.44
CA SER A 123 15.20 -8.57 9.78
C SER A 123 16.06 -7.32 9.72
N GLY A 124 15.47 -6.17 10.05
CA GLY A 124 16.19 -4.89 10.04
C GLY A 124 16.53 -4.38 8.64
N ARG A 125 15.77 -4.78 7.61
CA ARG A 125 15.82 -4.25 6.24
C ARG A 125 14.43 -3.89 5.73
N ARG A 126 14.34 -2.91 4.83
CA ARG A 126 13.12 -2.73 4.01
C ARG A 126 12.88 -3.97 3.14
N ILE A 127 11.63 -4.35 2.89
CA ILE A 127 11.32 -5.52 2.05
C ILE A 127 11.30 -5.16 0.56
N LEU A 128 10.39 -4.28 0.13
CA LEU A 128 10.22 -3.85 -1.26
C LEU A 128 10.55 -2.37 -1.41
N ASP A 129 11.38 -2.05 -2.40
CA ASP A 129 11.68 -0.67 -2.80
C ASP A 129 11.31 -0.49 -4.29
N LEU A 130 10.20 0.21 -4.54
CA LEU A 130 9.55 0.29 -5.83
C LEU A 130 9.71 1.69 -6.41
N ASP A 131 10.31 1.78 -7.59
CA ASP A 131 10.71 3.03 -8.24
C ASP A 131 11.60 3.95 -7.37
N PRO A 132 12.73 3.47 -6.84
CA PRO A 132 13.68 4.35 -6.12
C PRO A 132 14.29 5.42 -7.02
N GLY A 133 14.16 5.29 -8.35
CA GLY A 133 14.59 6.29 -9.33
C GLY A 133 13.61 7.46 -9.47
N LEU A 134 12.40 7.35 -8.90
CA LEU A 134 11.30 8.31 -9.05
C LEU A 134 11.01 8.62 -10.53
N VAL A 135 11.05 7.58 -11.37
CA VAL A 135 10.82 7.69 -12.81
C VAL A 135 9.41 8.18 -13.11
N GLY A 136 8.44 7.76 -12.30
CA GLY A 136 7.03 8.06 -12.48
C GLY A 136 6.37 7.26 -13.60
N GLY A 137 5.08 6.96 -13.45
CA GLY A 137 4.34 6.10 -14.35
C GLY A 137 4.72 4.63 -14.19
N VAL A 138 5.10 4.25 -12.97
CA VAL A 138 5.41 2.88 -12.58
C VAL A 138 4.20 2.25 -11.92
N ASP A 139 3.66 1.21 -12.55
CA ASP A 139 2.46 0.50 -12.12
C ASP A 139 2.85 -0.88 -11.56
N VAL A 140 2.73 -1.09 -10.24
CA VAL A 140 3.09 -2.35 -9.58
C VAL A 140 1.89 -3.02 -8.95
N THR A 141 1.71 -4.32 -9.21
CA THR A 141 0.77 -5.18 -8.50
C THR A 141 1.53 -6.32 -7.82
N VAL A 142 1.25 -6.54 -6.54
CA VAL A 142 1.79 -7.66 -5.76
C VAL A 142 0.65 -8.44 -5.13
N GLU A 143 0.61 -9.76 -5.36
CA GLU A 143 -0.51 -10.60 -4.94
C GLU A 143 -0.10 -11.76 -4.04
N ARG A 144 -0.97 -12.08 -3.07
CA ARG A 144 -0.91 -13.29 -2.22
C ARG A 144 0.40 -13.48 -1.47
N VAL A 145 1.02 -12.37 -1.08
CA VAL A 145 2.29 -12.37 -0.35
C VAL A 145 2.11 -12.10 1.13
N GLY A 146 2.84 -12.83 1.96
CA GLY A 146 3.11 -12.46 3.35
C GLY A 146 4.41 -11.67 3.46
N LEU A 147 4.35 -10.41 3.87
CA LEU A 147 5.50 -9.54 4.12
C LEU A 147 5.67 -9.38 5.63
N SER A 148 6.82 -9.75 6.19
CA SER A 148 7.03 -9.72 7.64
C SER A 148 8.37 -9.11 8.07
N GLY A 149 8.34 -8.35 9.17
CA GLY A 149 9.54 -7.84 9.83
C GLY A 149 10.30 -6.74 9.08
N GLY A 150 9.66 -6.08 8.11
CA GLY A 150 10.27 -5.02 7.32
C GLY A 150 10.57 -3.79 8.16
N VAL A 151 11.85 -3.40 8.27
CA VAL A 151 12.30 -2.21 9.01
C VAL A 151 13.49 -1.59 8.27
N PRO A 152 13.42 -0.36 7.73
CA PRO A 152 14.52 0.21 6.97
C PRO A 152 15.78 0.35 7.84
N SER A 153 16.91 -0.15 7.34
CA SER A 153 18.21 0.11 7.98
C SER A 153 18.66 1.55 7.71
N ALA A 154 19.72 2.01 8.37
CA ALA A 154 20.32 3.31 8.06
C ALA A 154 20.73 3.46 6.58
N ALA A 155 21.06 2.36 5.91
CA ALA A 155 21.37 2.36 4.47
C ALA A 155 20.09 2.51 3.62
N ASP A 156 19.01 1.82 3.98
CA ASP A 156 17.73 1.86 3.26
C ASP A 156 16.98 3.19 3.52
N ALA A 157 17.23 3.80 4.69
CA ALA A 157 16.61 5.03 5.17
C ALA A 157 17.36 6.31 4.74
N ALA A 158 18.44 6.21 3.95
CA ALA A 158 19.29 7.34 3.59
C ALA A 158 18.54 8.48 2.85
N GLN A 159 17.41 8.15 2.21
CA GLN A 159 16.53 9.12 1.54
C GLN A 159 15.13 9.18 2.15
N VAL A 160 14.56 8.03 2.52
CA VAL A 160 13.20 7.92 3.08
C VAL A 160 13.20 6.86 4.18
N GLY A 161 12.84 7.23 5.40
CA GLY A 161 12.83 6.31 6.55
C GLY A 161 11.54 5.52 6.73
N GLY A 162 10.48 5.80 5.95
CA GLY A 162 9.20 5.10 6.05
C GLY A 162 9.11 3.85 5.19
N GLY A 163 7.95 3.19 5.24
CA GLY A 163 7.64 2.02 4.41
C GLY A 163 8.55 0.84 4.71
N GLY A 164 8.45 0.26 5.91
CA GLY A 164 9.31 -0.86 6.30
C GLY A 164 9.10 -2.12 5.46
N ALA A 165 7.86 -2.42 5.09
CA ALA A 165 7.57 -3.46 4.12
C ALA A 165 7.69 -2.93 2.69
N VAL A 166 7.04 -1.82 2.37
CA VAL A 166 6.98 -1.30 0.99
C VAL A 166 7.20 0.20 0.98
N LEU A 167 8.14 0.65 0.16
CA LEU A 167 8.25 2.04 -0.27
C LEU A 167 7.92 2.12 -1.76
N ALA A 168 7.07 3.06 -2.13
CA ALA A 168 6.64 3.27 -3.52
C ALA A 168 6.27 4.74 -3.78
N GLY A 169 6.08 5.05 -5.07
CA GLY A 169 5.49 6.29 -5.51
C GLY A 169 6.51 7.33 -5.96
N THR A 170 5.98 8.46 -6.42
CA THR A 170 6.74 9.55 -7.01
C THR A 170 6.18 10.90 -6.58
N GLY A 171 7.05 11.90 -6.52
CA GLY A 171 6.66 13.29 -6.31
C GLY A 171 6.23 14.02 -7.59
N ASP A 172 6.22 13.34 -8.75
CA ASP A 172 5.85 13.91 -10.05
C ASP A 172 4.35 13.72 -10.34
N PRO A 173 3.50 14.76 -10.17
CA PRO A 173 2.06 14.65 -10.45
C PRO A 173 1.75 14.45 -11.95
N GLY A 174 2.70 14.74 -12.85
CA GLY A 174 2.54 14.53 -14.28
C GLY A 174 2.72 13.08 -14.72
N ARG A 175 3.31 12.25 -13.86
CA ARG A 175 3.56 10.82 -14.10
C ARG A 175 3.32 10.04 -12.80
N PRO A 176 2.07 9.97 -12.31
CA PRO A 176 1.76 9.28 -11.07
C PRO A 176 2.07 7.78 -11.17
N ASP A 177 2.53 7.22 -10.07
CA ASP A 177 2.69 5.77 -9.92
C ASP A 177 1.41 5.10 -9.43
N ALA A 178 1.34 3.79 -9.56
CA ALA A 178 0.28 2.99 -8.97
C ALA A 178 0.85 1.79 -8.21
N LEU A 179 0.34 1.55 -7.01
CA LEU A 179 0.62 0.34 -6.23
C LEU A 179 -0.69 -0.38 -5.92
N THR A 180 -0.77 -1.66 -6.28
CA THR A 180 -1.84 -2.57 -5.88
C THR A 180 -1.29 -3.69 -5.02
N LEU A 181 -1.76 -3.78 -3.78
CA LEU A 181 -1.57 -4.92 -2.90
C LEU A 181 -2.87 -5.72 -2.85
N ARG A 182 -2.81 -7.01 -3.20
CA ARG A 182 -3.99 -7.89 -3.25
C ARG A 182 -3.76 -9.19 -2.48
N ASP A 183 -4.70 -9.55 -1.62
CA ASP A 183 -4.67 -10.78 -0.83
C ASP A 183 -3.36 -10.93 -0.01
N CYS A 184 -2.80 -9.81 0.46
CA CYS A 184 -1.52 -9.78 1.17
C CYS A 184 -1.69 -9.86 2.69
N VAL A 185 -0.64 -10.29 3.38
CA VAL A 185 -0.51 -10.19 4.83
C VAL A 185 0.76 -9.42 5.16
N VAL A 186 0.65 -8.26 5.80
CA VAL A 186 1.79 -7.41 6.17
C VAL A 186 1.87 -7.27 7.68
N THR A 187 2.96 -7.78 8.28
CA THR A 187 3.05 -7.96 9.73
C THR A 187 4.35 -7.48 10.33
N GLY A 188 4.28 -6.93 11.54
CA GLY A 188 5.45 -6.60 12.35
C GLY A 188 6.47 -5.69 11.65
N SER A 189 6.02 -4.89 10.68
CA SER A 189 6.88 -3.95 9.96
C SER A 189 6.86 -2.60 10.65
N ALA A 190 7.97 -1.87 10.55
CA ALA A 190 8.09 -0.55 11.15
C ALA A 190 8.90 0.41 10.27
N ASN A 191 8.69 1.71 10.46
CA ASN A 191 9.57 2.73 9.91
C ASN A 191 10.94 2.70 10.62
N ALA A 192 11.89 3.47 10.10
CA ALA A 192 13.19 3.65 10.74
C ALA A 192 13.02 4.31 12.13
N ALA A 193 13.67 3.75 13.13
CA ALA A 193 13.58 4.24 14.51
C ALA A 193 14.13 5.67 14.65
N GLY A 194 13.55 6.45 15.58
CA GLY A 194 14.02 7.79 15.88
C GLY A 194 13.78 8.82 14.76
N ALA A 195 12.91 8.51 13.80
CA ALA A 195 12.44 9.48 12.83
C ALA A 195 11.67 10.60 13.54
N GLY A 196 12.35 11.72 13.80
CA GLY A 196 11.69 12.93 14.25
C GLY A 196 10.72 13.43 13.17
N ASP A 197 9.56 13.91 13.63
CA ASP A 197 8.73 14.88 12.92
C ASP A 197 8.19 14.44 11.54
N ALA A 198 7.60 13.25 11.46
CA ALA A 198 6.89 12.79 10.25
C ALA A 198 7.73 12.64 8.96
N SER A 199 9.06 12.58 9.07
CA SER A 199 9.98 12.33 7.94
C SER A 199 9.98 10.89 7.42
N ALA A 200 9.35 9.97 8.16
CA ALA A 200 9.32 8.54 7.87
C ALA A 200 7.92 7.94 8.09
N PRO A 201 6.86 8.45 7.44
CA PRO A 201 5.50 7.96 7.66
C PRO A 201 5.31 6.56 7.08
N GLY A 202 4.35 5.82 7.60
CA GLY A 202 4.07 4.46 7.16
C GLY A 202 5.00 3.45 7.82
N GLY A 203 4.50 2.74 8.84
CA GLY A 203 5.25 1.66 9.49
C GLY A 203 5.50 0.49 8.53
N ALA A 204 4.48 0.08 7.79
CA ALA A 204 4.59 -0.98 6.79
C ALA A 204 4.72 -0.42 5.37
N VAL A 205 3.79 0.42 4.94
CA VAL A 205 3.74 0.93 3.57
C VAL A 205 3.81 2.44 3.59
N GLN A 206 4.69 2.99 2.76
CA GLN A 206 4.67 4.39 2.39
C GLN A 206 4.50 4.49 0.88
N MET A 207 3.55 5.31 0.45
CA MET A 207 3.40 5.72 -0.94
C MET A 207 3.34 7.25 -1.04
N SER A 208 4.07 7.84 -1.99
CA SER A 208 3.97 9.26 -2.33
C SER A 208 3.36 9.42 -3.72
N GLY A 209 2.29 10.21 -3.84
CA GLY A 209 1.62 10.48 -5.11
C GLY A 209 0.98 9.28 -5.80
N GLY A 210 0.06 9.55 -6.72
CA GLY A 210 -0.59 8.54 -7.55
C GLY A 210 -1.69 7.73 -6.86
N ALA A 211 -1.74 6.43 -7.16
CA ALA A 211 -2.86 5.57 -6.80
C ALA A 211 -2.44 4.35 -5.95
N LEU A 212 -2.94 4.28 -4.71
CA LEU A 212 -2.77 3.13 -3.83
C LEU A 212 -4.05 2.30 -3.77
N THR A 213 -3.97 1.02 -4.12
CA THR A 213 -5.07 0.05 -3.97
C THR A 213 -4.66 -1.04 -2.99
N ILE A 214 -5.50 -1.27 -1.99
CA ILE A 214 -5.36 -2.33 -0.98
C ILE A 214 -6.64 -3.17 -1.03
N ASP A 215 -6.51 -4.43 -1.42
CA ASP A 215 -7.65 -5.31 -1.70
C ASP A 215 -7.47 -6.66 -0.99
N GLY A 216 -8.39 -7.03 -0.11
CA GLY A 216 -8.33 -8.31 0.61
C GLY A 216 -7.09 -8.49 1.51
N CYS A 217 -6.45 -7.41 1.96
CA CYS A 217 -5.19 -7.48 2.70
C CYS A 217 -5.39 -7.46 4.22
N THR A 218 -4.40 -7.97 4.96
CA THR A 218 -4.31 -7.85 6.42
C THR A 218 -3.04 -7.12 6.81
N PHE A 219 -3.16 -6.01 7.54
CA PHE A 219 -2.07 -5.30 8.18
C PHE A 219 -2.16 -5.49 9.69
N ARG A 220 -1.18 -6.16 10.29
CA ARG A 220 -1.22 -6.50 11.71
C ARG A 220 0.08 -6.19 12.46
N GLY A 221 -0.05 -5.47 13.57
CA GLY A 221 1.07 -5.19 14.46
C GLY A 221 2.19 -4.37 13.82
N ASN A 222 1.86 -3.54 12.82
CA ASN A 222 2.82 -2.64 12.20
C ASN A 222 2.93 -1.35 13.03
N THR A 223 4.12 -0.76 13.07
CA THR A 223 4.41 0.39 13.95
C THR A 223 5.08 1.53 13.20
N ALA A 224 4.60 2.76 13.40
CA ALA A 224 5.35 3.96 13.07
C ALA A 224 5.80 4.66 14.36
N ASP A 225 7.10 4.85 14.53
CA ASP A 225 7.69 5.60 15.63
C ASP A 225 8.04 7.02 15.19
N GLY A 226 7.49 8.02 15.88
CA GLY A 226 7.70 9.45 15.61
C GLY A 226 7.05 9.99 14.33
N ALA A 227 6.26 9.18 13.62
CA ALA A 227 5.64 9.53 12.34
C ALA A 227 4.20 8.95 12.22
N PRO A 228 3.34 9.54 11.37
CA PRO A 228 1.97 9.05 11.17
C PRO A 228 1.91 7.79 10.29
N GLY A 229 0.77 7.08 10.33
CA GLY A 229 0.52 5.89 9.52
C GLY A 229 1.17 4.64 10.10
N GLY A 230 0.62 4.06 11.17
CA GLY A 230 1.23 2.90 11.84
C GLY A 230 1.36 1.67 10.93
N ALA A 231 0.40 1.48 10.01
CA ALA A 231 0.55 0.52 8.91
C ALA A 231 0.86 1.23 7.59
N VAL A 232 -0.05 2.09 7.12
CA VAL A 232 0.00 2.65 5.77
C VAL A 232 0.00 4.17 5.85
N ALA A 233 0.87 4.79 5.07
CA ALA A 233 0.85 6.22 4.79
C ALA A 233 0.79 6.50 3.29
N MET A 234 -0.16 7.32 2.87
CA MET A 234 -0.20 7.95 1.55
C MET A 234 0.08 9.44 1.70
N LEU A 235 1.06 9.93 0.94
CA LEU A 235 1.39 11.35 0.83
C LEU A 235 0.98 11.85 -0.55
N GLY A 236 -0.18 12.46 -0.66
CA GLY A 236 -0.68 13.04 -1.90
C GLY A 236 0.15 14.26 -2.33
N VAL A 237 0.36 14.37 -3.63
CA VAL A 237 1.06 15.47 -4.31
C VAL A 237 0.15 16.17 -5.33
N ASP A 238 -1.00 15.59 -5.66
CA ASP A 238 -2.02 16.14 -6.55
C ASP A 238 -3.45 15.80 -6.07
N ASP A 239 -4.43 16.63 -6.43
CA ASP A 239 -5.85 16.40 -6.11
C ASP A 239 -6.43 15.13 -6.79
N ALA A 240 -5.77 14.63 -7.84
CA ALA A 240 -6.15 13.39 -8.53
C ALA A 240 -5.64 12.12 -7.84
N ASP A 241 -4.82 12.24 -6.79
CA ASP A 241 -4.27 11.09 -6.06
C ASP A 241 -5.36 10.37 -5.27
N THR A 242 -5.24 9.04 -5.20
CA THR A 242 -6.29 8.19 -4.64
C THR A 242 -5.77 7.06 -3.78
N VAL A 243 -6.56 6.73 -2.75
CA VAL A 243 -6.39 5.52 -1.93
C VAL A 243 -7.70 4.76 -1.93
N VAL A 244 -7.65 3.47 -2.30
CA VAL A 244 -8.80 2.56 -2.26
C VAL A 244 -8.48 1.37 -1.38
N VAL A 245 -9.31 1.14 -0.37
CA VAL A 245 -9.18 0.04 0.59
C VAL A 245 -10.46 -0.78 0.60
N THR A 246 -10.38 -2.04 0.19
CA THR A 246 -11.55 -2.92 0.06
C THR A 246 -11.32 -4.23 0.79
N GLY A 247 -12.32 -4.69 1.56
CA GLY A 247 -12.32 -6.03 2.17
C GLY A 247 -11.10 -6.32 3.05
N SER A 248 -10.47 -5.30 3.61
CA SER A 248 -9.15 -5.42 4.26
C SER A 248 -9.26 -5.28 5.78
N THR A 249 -8.26 -5.78 6.49
CA THR A 249 -8.19 -5.75 7.96
C THR A 249 -6.95 -5.02 8.43
N PHE A 250 -7.12 -4.10 9.38
CA PHE A 250 -6.06 -3.39 10.10
C PHE A 250 -6.21 -3.69 11.58
N ASP A 251 -5.33 -4.53 12.11
CA ASP A 251 -5.40 -5.06 13.47
C ASP A 251 -4.16 -4.69 14.31
N GLY A 252 -4.37 -3.94 15.39
CA GLY A 252 -3.32 -3.65 16.35
C GLY A 252 -2.12 -2.90 15.77
N ASN A 253 -2.32 -2.04 14.77
CA ASN A 253 -1.26 -1.17 14.24
C ASN A 253 -1.13 0.09 15.12
N THR A 254 0.10 0.59 15.24
CA THR A 254 0.45 1.55 16.28
C THR A 254 1.25 2.72 15.74
N VAL A 255 0.92 3.92 16.18
CA VAL A 255 1.82 5.09 16.13
C VAL A 255 2.28 5.39 17.55
N THR A 256 3.58 5.53 17.75
CA THR A 256 4.19 5.89 19.04
C THR A 256 5.13 7.10 18.91
N GLY A 257 5.50 7.70 20.04
CA GLY A 257 6.61 8.65 20.11
C GLY A 257 6.20 10.08 19.75
N GLY A 258 7.15 10.83 19.15
CA GLY A 258 7.02 12.23 18.76
C GLY A 258 7.47 13.22 19.84
N SER A 259 8.68 13.76 19.69
CA SER A 259 9.22 14.83 20.54
C SER A 259 8.98 16.24 19.99
N GLY A 260 8.59 16.38 18.72
CA GLY A 260 8.30 17.66 18.10
C GLY A 260 6.80 17.98 17.97
N SER A 261 6.48 19.03 17.22
CA SER A 261 5.11 19.58 17.10
C SER A 261 4.30 18.99 15.94
N GLY A 262 4.80 17.95 15.26
CA GLY A 262 4.15 17.32 14.12
C GLY A 262 2.81 16.65 14.48
N VAL A 263 1.99 16.34 13.46
CA VAL A 263 0.75 15.58 13.65
C VAL A 263 1.09 14.09 13.74
N LEU A 264 0.65 13.46 14.83
CA LEU A 264 0.67 12.01 14.97
C LEU A 264 -0.75 11.49 14.73
N GLY A 265 -0.89 10.51 13.85
CA GLY A 265 -2.19 9.93 13.60
C GLY A 265 -2.23 8.85 12.54
N GLY A 266 -3.41 8.28 12.33
CA GLY A 266 -3.59 7.14 11.45
C GLY A 266 -2.88 5.92 12.00
N GLY A 267 -3.28 5.46 13.20
CA GLY A 267 -2.66 4.28 13.84
C GLY A 267 -2.66 3.06 12.91
N ALA A 268 -3.67 2.94 12.05
CA ALA A 268 -3.62 2.07 10.87
C ALA A 268 -3.26 2.82 9.60
N LEU A 269 -4.10 3.78 9.20
CA LEU A 269 -4.05 4.41 7.89
C LEU A 269 -3.96 5.94 8.02
N TYR A 270 -2.92 6.50 7.43
CA TYR A 270 -2.75 7.94 7.25
C TYR A 270 -2.82 8.28 5.76
N VAL A 271 -3.68 9.23 5.39
CA VAL A 271 -3.81 9.74 4.02
C VAL A 271 -3.75 11.25 4.04
N ASP A 272 -2.67 11.81 3.51
CA ASP A 272 -2.53 13.24 3.33
C ASP A 272 -2.81 13.64 1.88
N GLY A 273 -3.65 14.65 1.63
CA GLY A 273 -3.88 15.23 0.31
C GLY A 273 -4.67 14.39 -0.69
N ALA A 274 -4.69 13.06 -0.57
CA ALA A 274 -5.35 12.16 -1.51
C ALA A 274 -6.81 11.83 -1.13
N ALA A 275 -7.65 11.53 -2.13
CA ALA A 275 -9.02 11.06 -1.88
C ALA A 275 -9.00 9.61 -1.37
N LEU A 276 -9.76 9.33 -0.30
CA LEU A 276 -9.81 8.02 0.36
C LEU A 276 -11.17 7.36 0.17
N THR A 277 -11.18 6.13 -0.34
CA THR A 277 -12.34 5.24 -0.33
C THR A 277 -12.05 3.98 0.48
N VAL A 278 -12.90 3.70 1.47
CA VAL A 278 -12.84 2.50 2.30
C VAL A 278 -14.17 1.76 2.22
N GLN A 279 -14.14 0.48 1.85
CA GLN A 279 -15.32 -0.35 1.71
C GLN A 279 -15.13 -1.72 2.38
N GLY A 280 -16.12 -2.15 3.16
CA GLY A 280 -16.17 -3.52 3.68
C GLY A 280 -14.95 -3.92 4.53
N SER A 281 -14.29 -2.95 5.18
CA SER A 281 -13.01 -3.16 5.84
C SER A 281 -13.13 -3.08 7.36
N THR A 282 -12.16 -3.63 8.08
CA THR A 282 -12.14 -3.69 9.55
C THR A 282 -10.89 -3.01 10.11
N PHE A 283 -11.08 -2.13 11.09
CA PHE A 283 -10.03 -1.47 11.86
C PHE A 283 -10.23 -1.78 13.33
N THR A 284 -9.39 -2.63 13.89
CA THR A 284 -9.53 -3.10 15.26
C THR A 284 -8.26 -2.86 16.08
N GLY A 285 -8.43 -2.31 17.28
CA GLY A 285 -7.34 -2.24 18.26
C GLY A 285 -6.15 -1.38 17.83
N ASN A 286 -6.30 -0.52 16.83
CA ASN A 286 -5.22 0.35 16.37
C ASN A 286 -5.05 1.52 17.35
N THR A 287 -3.81 1.97 17.53
CA THR A 287 -3.49 2.91 18.60
C THR A 287 -2.61 4.06 18.13
N VAL A 288 -2.84 5.25 18.66
CA VAL A 288 -1.91 6.39 18.52
C VAL A 288 -1.56 6.86 19.91
N THR A 289 -0.26 6.88 20.24
CA THR A 289 0.24 7.36 21.54
C THR A 289 1.22 8.51 21.32
N SER A 290 0.84 9.71 21.76
CA SER A 290 1.69 10.91 21.76
C SER A 290 2.27 11.15 23.16
N ALA A 291 3.58 11.32 23.25
CA ALA A 291 4.28 11.59 24.52
C ALA A 291 4.53 13.10 24.77
N SER A 292 4.09 13.99 23.87
CA SER A 292 4.42 15.42 23.90
C SER A 292 3.21 16.33 23.62
N VAL A 293 3.45 17.59 23.23
CA VAL A 293 2.42 18.55 22.78
C VAL A 293 1.85 18.22 21.39
N ALA A 294 2.42 17.23 20.68
CA ALA A 294 1.93 16.80 19.38
C ALA A 294 0.46 16.36 19.43
N ALA A 295 -0.33 16.84 18.48
CA ALA A 295 -1.73 16.44 18.34
C ALA A 295 -1.80 14.98 17.90
N ALA A 296 -2.51 14.17 18.68
CA ALA A 296 -2.79 12.77 18.38
C ALA A 296 -4.21 12.64 17.80
N ARG A 297 -4.35 12.02 16.63
CA ARG A 297 -5.60 12.02 15.86
C ARG A 297 -5.83 10.69 15.14
N GLY A 298 -7.08 10.23 15.04
CA GLY A 298 -7.44 9.13 14.15
C GLY A 298 -6.72 7.82 14.46
N ALA A 299 -7.05 7.17 15.58
CA ALA A 299 -6.40 5.91 15.96
C ALA A 299 -6.51 4.79 14.90
N ALA A 300 -7.61 4.75 14.15
CA ALA A 300 -7.74 3.93 12.97
C ALA A 300 -7.29 4.71 11.73
N VAL A 301 -8.02 5.77 11.38
CA VAL A 301 -7.81 6.51 10.13
C VAL A 301 -7.62 7.99 10.41
N LEU A 302 -6.61 8.57 9.79
CA LEU A 302 -6.45 10.01 9.65
C LEU A 302 -6.40 10.36 8.17
N ALA A 303 -7.35 11.14 7.68
CA ALA A 303 -7.41 11.56 6.28
C ALA A 303 -7.68 13.07 6.15
N THR A 304 -6.84 13.78 5.39
CA THR A 304 -7.01 15.21 5.09
C THR A 304 -7.73 15.47 3.77
N GLY A 305 -7.75 14.49 2.86
CA GLY A 305 -8.57 14.51 1.65
C GLY A 305 -10.02 14.06 1.86
N SER A 306 -10.83 14.17 0.80
CA SER A 306 -12.23 13.70 0.82
C SER A 306 -12.29 12.20 1.07
N THR A 307 -13.09 11.77 2.06
CA THR A 307 -13.18 10.37 2.48
C THR A 307 -14.58 9.78 2.31
N SER A 308 -14.69 8.58 1.76
CA SER A 308 -15.90 7.75 1.79
C SER A 308 -15.60 6.46 2.54
N LEU A 309 -16.18 6.27 3.72
CA LEU A 309 -16.04 5.04 4.50
C LEU A 309 -17.40 4.35 4.63
N THR A 310 -17.50 3.15 4.05
CA THR A 310 -18.78 2.44 3.89
C THR A 310 -18.70 0.96 4.25
N GLY A 311 -19.77 0.41 4.82
CA GLY A 311 -19.86 -1.03 5.09
C GLY A 311 -18.78 -1.57 6.02
N SER A 312 -18.14 -0.70 6.82
CA SER A 312 -16.88 -1.01 7.51
C SER A 312 -17.08 -1.07 9.02
N ARG A 313 -16.11 -1.68 9.72
CA ARG A 313 -16.14 -1.81 11.18
C ARG A 313 -14.90 -1.18 11.80
N VAL A 314 -15.10 -0.29 12.76
CA VAL A 314 -14.04 0.45 13.45
C VAL A 314 -14.23 0.24 14.94
N GLU A 315 -13.44 -0.68 15.51
CA GLU A 315 -13.61 -1.15 16.89
C GLU A 315 -12.37 -0.99 17.76
N GLY A 316 -12.55 -0.52 18.99
CA GLY A 316 -11.51 -0.63 20.02
C GLY A 316 -10.24 0.15 19.71
N ASN A 317 -10.30 1.15 18.83
CA ASN A 317 -9.15 1.97 18.47
C ASN A 317 -8.95 3.08 19.50
N VAL A 318 -7.70 3.34 19.89
CA VAL A 318 -7.36 4.17 21.05
C VAL A 318 -6.37 5.28 20.69
N VAL A 319 -6.72 6.53 20.99
CA VAL A 319 -5.77 7.63 21.02
C VAL A 319 -5.36 7.91 22.47
N THR A 320 -4.07 8.12 22.75
CA THR A 320 -3.55 8.53 24.06
C THR A 320 -2.59 9.72 23.88
N GLY A 321 -2.72 10.81 24.67
CA GLY A 321 -1.85 11.98 24.54
C GLY A 321 -1.92 13.00 25.70
N SER A 322 -0.86 13.82 25.85
CA SER A 322 -0.60 14.67 27.03
C SER A 322 -1.07 16.14 26.98
N GLY A 323 -1.90 16.57 26.02
CA GLY A 323 -2.64 17.84 26.16
C GLY A 323 -2.51 18.91 25.06
N GLY A 324 -2.02 18.59 23.86
CA GLY A 324 -2.29 19.41 22.67
C GLY A 324 -3.67 19.03 22.09
N ALA A 325 -4.52 20.00 21.74
CA ALA A 325 -5.90 19.83 21.25
C ALA A 325 -6.15 18.48 20.57
N ALA A 326 -6.72 17.55 21.34
CA ALA A 326 -6.99 16.21 20.86
C ALA A 326 -8.30 16.21 20.09
N ASP A 327 -8.20 16.18 18.77
CA ASP A 327 -9.32 15.88 17.88
C ASP A 327 -9.57 14.35 17.84
N GLY A 328 -9.45 13.69 19.01
CA GLY A 328 -8.93 12.33 19.25
C GLY A 328 -9.84 11.13 18.93
N GLY A 329 -10.70 11.19 17.90
CA GLY A 329 -11.52 10.04 17.52
C GLY A 329 -10.73 8.86 16.93
N ALA A 330 -11.42 7.72 16.75
CA ALA A 330 -10.93 6.60 15.94
C ALA A 330 -10.68 7.03 14.49
N LEU A 331 -11.58 7.87 13.98
CA LEU A 331 -11.50 8.47 12.66
C LEU A 331 -11.31 9.98 12.81
N TRP A 332 -10.28 10.51 12.17
CA TRP A 332 -10.14 11.94 11.92
C TRP A 332 -10.22 12.17 10.42
N LEU A 333 -11.28 12.83 9.95
CA LEU A 333 -11.58 12.98 8.53
C LEU A 333 -11.85 14.46 8.25
N ALA A 334 -11.02 15.10 7.43
CA ALA A 334 -11.20 16.52 7.11
C ALA A 334 -12.44 16.80 6.25
N GLY A 335 -12.97 15.79 5.56
CA GLY A 335 -14.21 15.89 4.79
C GLY A 335 -14.72 14.53 4.29
N GLY A 336 -15.98 14.49 3.85
CA GLY A 336 -16.61 13.30 3.27
C GLY A 336 -17.72 12.68 4.12
N SER A 337 -17.85 11.35 4.10
CA SER A 337 -18.95 10.61 4.73
C SER A 337 -18.53 9.29 5.37
N VAL A 338 -19.24 8.93 6.43
CA VAL A 338 -19.24 7.59 7.04
C VAL A 338 -20.67 7.07 6.98
N ALA A 339 -20.87 5.94 6.29
CA ALA A 339 -22.20 5.36 6.09
C ALA A 339 -22.19 3.85 6.27
N SER A 340 -23.31 3.28 6.74
CA SER A 340 -23.50 1.83 6.89
C SER A 340 -22.33 1.13 7.60
N SER A 341 -21.75 1.77 8.62
CA SER A 341 -20.49 1.33 9.24
C SER A 341 -20.62 1.33 10.76
N VAL A 342 -20.03 0.34 11.41
CA VAL A 342 -20.13 0.13 12.86
C VAL A 342 -18.91 0.73 13.55
N LEU A 343 -19.12 1.71 14.44
CA LEU A 343 -18.08 2.34 15.24
C LEU A 343 -18.34 2.04 16.72
N VAL A 344 -17.50 1.23 17.37
CA VAL A 344 -17.77 0.73 18.73
C VAL A 344 -16.51 0.63 19.59
N GLY A 345 -16.60 0.98 20.88
CA GLY A 345 -15.51 0.78 21.83
C GLY A 345 -14.23 1.60 21.57
N ASN A 346 -14.27 2.59 20.69
CA ASN A 346 -13.14 3.46 20.43
C ASN A 346 -13.02 4.54 21.52
N THR A 347 -11.80 4.94 21.89
CA THR A 347 -11.57 5.85 23.02
C THR A 347 -10.53 6.94 22.73
N ASP A 348 -10.80 8.14 23.22
CA ASP A 348 -9.84 9.24 23.37
C ASP A 348 -9.34 9.35 24.82
N GLY A 349 -8.09 8.95 25.07
CA GLY A 349 -7.44 8.96 26.39
C GLY A 349 -7.06 10.34 26.92
N VAL A 350 -7.73 11.41 26.47
CA VAL A 350 -7.47 12.77 26.94
C VAL A 350 -8.27 13.01 28.20
N THR A 351 -7.60 13.43 29.28
CA THR A 351 -8.21 13.65 30.59
C THR A 351 -9.36 14.65 30.50
N GLY A 352 -10.61 14.16 30.40
CA GLY A 352 -11.79 14.99 30.24
C GLY A 352 -12.99 14.26 29.62
N ALA A 353 -13.51 13.26 30.36
CA ALA A 353 -14.68 12.42 30.06
C ALA A 353 -14.56 11.52 28.81
N PRO A 354 -14.99 10.24 28.89
CA PRO A 354 -15.10 9.38 27.71
C PRO A 354 -16.06 10.03 26.70
N ARG A 355 -15.57 10.35 25.50
CA ARG A 355 -16.44 10.84 24.42
C ARG A 355 -16.76 9.70 23.47
N PRO A 356 -18.04 9.48 23.12
CA PRO A 356 -18.41 8.56 22.04
C PRO A 356 -18.05 9.10 20.64
N ALA A 357 -17.19 10.12 20.52
CA ALA A 357 -16.83 10.71 19.24
C ALA A 357 -15.81 9.82 18.50
N SER A 358 -16.30 8.72 17.94
CA SER A 358 -15.54 7.83 17.07
C SER A 358 -15.13 8.50 15.74
N VAL A 359 -15.71 9.65 15.42
CA VAL A 359 -15.37 10.49 14.27
C VAL A 359 -15.21 11.94 14.74
N VAL A 360 -14.11 12.59 14.36
CA VAL A 360 -13.89 14.02 14.55
C VAL A 360 -13.55 14.66 13.19
N GLY A 361 -14.39 15.61 12.75
CA GLY A 361 -14.30 16.27 11.43
C GLY A 361 -15.67 16.80 10.95
N PRO A 362 -15.77 17.54 9.82
CA PRO A 362 -17.04 18.05 9.28
C PRO A 362 -17.92 16.95 8.64
N VAL A 363 -17.78 15.71 9.10
CA VAL A 363 -18.43 14.53 8.53
C VAL A 363 -19.78 14.27 9.22
N PRO A 364 -20.91 14.30 8.50
CA PRO A 364 -22.18 13.85 9.05
C PRO A 364 -22.13 12.33 9.28
N ALA A 365 -22.06 11.92 10.54
CA ALA A 365 -22.28 10.53 10.91
C ALA A 365 -23.76 10.19 10.66
N THR A 366 -24.05 9.45 9.59
CA THR A 366 -25.39 8.87 9.44
C THR A 366 -25.49 7.68 10.38
N ALA A 367 -26.43 7.74 11.33
CA ALA A 367 -26.61 6.70 12.34
C ALA A 367 -26.86 5.34 11.66
N SER A 368 -25.99 4.36 11.92
CA SER A 368 -26.27 2.94 11.69
C SER A 368 -26.73 2.33 13.01
N GLY A 369 -27.94 1.76 13.02
CA GLY A 369 -28.46 0.96 14.14
C GLY A 369 -27.79 -0.39 14.28
#